data_AF-A0A699YCR9-F1
#
_entry.id   AF-A0A699YCR9-F1
#
_cell.length_a   1.000
_cell.length_b   1.000
_cell.length_c   1.000
_cell.angle_alpha   90.00
_cell.angle_beta   90.00
_cell.angle_gamma   90.00
#
_symmetry.space_group_name_H-M   'P 1'
#
loop_
_entity.id
_entity.type
_entity.pdbx_description
1 polymer ?
#
loop_
_entity_poly.entity_id
_entity_poly.type
_entity_poly.pdbx_seq_one_letter_code
_entity_poly.pdbx_strand_id
1 'polypeptide(L)'
;MLAPGGYLLLETFRPDQRLQGYKSGGPHDPGMMFSLHELRQLLRPYPGQELESEELDYMLHEGAYHEGMGAVVRFVWQKAQ
;
A
#
# COMPACT_ATOMS: atom_id res chain seq x y z
N MET A 1 -3.63 -9.56 15.63
CA MET A 1 -5.01 -9.24 15.18
C MET A 1 -5.32 -7.81 15.60
N LEU A 2 -6.01 -7.02 14.76
CA LEU A 2 -6.51 -5.70 15.18
C LEU A 2 -7.62 -5.85 16.22
N ALA A 3 -7.57 -5.04 17.27
CA ALA A 3 -8.67 -4.86 18.21
C ALA A 3 -9.91 -4.29 17.48
N PRO A 4 -11.14 -4.57 17.97
CA PRO A 4 -12.33 -3.91 17.42
C PRO A 4 -12.22 -2.38 17.46
N GLY A 5 -12.74 -1.72 16.42
CA GLY A 5 -12.56 -0.28 16.22
C GLY A 5 -11.16 0.17 15.80
N GLY A 6 -10.19 -0.73 15.73
CA GLY A 6 -8.79 -0.42 15.39
C GLY A 6 -8.59 -0.06 13.92
N TYR A 7 -7.54 0.73 13.66
CA TYR A 7 -7.21 1.23 12.33
C TYR A 7 -5.99 0.51 11.74
N LEU A 8 -6.10 0.14 10.46
CA LEU A 8 -4.99 -0.25 9.60
C LEU A 8 -4.62 0.96 8.75
N LEU A 9 -3.41 1.49 8.94
CA LEU A 9 -2.80 2.50 8.09
C LEU A 9 -1.68 1.83 7.31
N LEU A 10 -1.71 1.93 5.99
CA LEU A 10 -0.76 1.29 5.11
C LEU A 10 -0.32 2.27 4.01
N GLU A 11 0.98 2.42 3.86
CA GLU A 11 1.60 2.85 2.60
C GLU A 11 2.52 1.71 2.14
N THR A 12 2.37 1.28 0.89
CA THR A 12 3.19 0.22 0.31
C THR A 12 3.37 0.44 -1.19
N PHE A 13 4.39 -0.18 -1.77
CA PHE A 13 4.57 -0.20 -3.23
C PHE A 13 3.48 -1.02 -3.92
N ARG A 14 3.08 -0.56 -5.11
CA ARG A 14 2.31 -1.34 -6.08
C ARG A 14 3.26 -2.17 -6.94
N PRO A 15 2.81 -3.30 -7.53
CA PRO A 15 3.58 -4.06 -8.51
C PRO A 15 4.17 -3.21 -9.66
N ASP A 16 3.49 -2.12 -10.01
CA ASP A 16 3.94 -1.12 -10.98
C ASP A 16 5.34 -0.56 -10.69
N GLN A 17 5.77 -0.53 -9.41
CA GLN A 17 7.12 -0.14 -9.01
C GLN A 17 8.20 -0.95 -9.76
N ARG A 18 7.92 -2.22 -10.08
CA ARG A 18 8.81 -3.08 -10.86
C ARG A 18 8.53 -3.01 -12.35
N LEU A 19 7.25 -3.00 -12.75
CA LEU A 19 6.86 -2.95 -14.16
C LEU A 19 7.36 -1.67 -14.85
N GLN A 20 7.36 -0.54 -14.14
CA GLN A 20 7.83 0.76 -14.62
C GLN A 20 9.36 0.95 -14.44
N GLY A 21 10.04 0.01 -13.80
CA GLY A 21 11.49 0.09 -13.57
C GLY A 21 11.90 1.19 -12.57
N TYR A 22 11.01 1.60 -11.67
CA TYR A 22 11.29 2.58 -10.63
C TYR A 22 12.32 2.06 -9.63
N LYS A 23 13.27 2.94 -9.26
CA LYS A 23 14.46 2.61 -8.46
C LYS A 23 14.51 3.31 -7.10
N SER A 24 13.41 3.93 -6.69
CA SER A 24 13.26 4.60 -5.40
C SER A 24 13.18 3.65 -4.20
N GLY A 25 13.13 2.33 -4.45
CA GLY A 25 13.09 1.32 -3.40
C GLY A 25 12.08 0.20 -3.69
N GLY A 26 11.67 -0.48 -2.62
CA GLY A 26 10.68 -1.57 -2.60
C GLY A 26 11.26 -2.99 -2.70
N PRO A 27 10.47 -4.03 -2.42
CA PRO A 27 10.87 -5.43 -2.61
C PRO A 27 11.23 -5.76 -4.07
N HIS A 28 12.17 -6.68 -4.34
CA HIS A 28 12.43 -7.11 -5.72
C HIS A 28 11.30 -7.93 -6.33
N ASP A 29 10.62 -8.73 -5.49
CA ASP A 29 9.50 -9.57 -5.89
C ASP A 29 8.18 -8.78 -5.87
N PRO A 30 7.49 -8.63 -7.02
CA PRO A 30 6.17 -8.01 -7.08
C PRO A 30 5.11 -8.70 -6.21
N GLY A 31 5.27 -10.00 -5.90
CA GLY A 31 4.37 -10.74 -5.02
C GLY A 31 4.40 -10.28 -3.56
N MET A 32 5.36 -9.43 -3.19
CA MET A 32 5.43 -8.77 -1.87
C MET A 32 4.80 -7.37 -1.86
N MET A 33 4.22 -6.94 -2.98
CA MET A 33 3.57 -5.63 -3.17
C MET A 33 2.05 -5.82 -3.24
N PHE A 34 1.30 -4.72 -3.17
CA PHE A 34 -0.16 -4.77 -3.20
C PHE A 34 -0.73 -3.67 -4.08
N SER A 35 -1.83 -3.99 -4.76
CA SER A 35 -2.80 -3.03 -5.32
C SER A 35 -3.97 -2.79 -4.36
N LEU A 36 -4.73 -1.71 -4.56
CA LEU A 36 -5.98 -1.48 -3.84
C LEU A 36 -6.99 -2.61 -4.08
N HIS A 37 -7.00 -3.19 -5.28
CA HIS A 37 -7.87 -4.32 -5.58
C HIS A 37 -7.58 -5.50 -4.65
N GLU A 38 -6.31 -5.88 -4.52
CA GLU A 38 -5.87 -6.99 -3.66
C GLU A 38 -6.15 -6.71 -2.19
N LEU A 39 -5.86 -5.50 -1.69
CA LEU A 39 -6.19 -5.11 -0.31
C LEU A 39 -7.69 -5.24 -0.03
N ARG A 40 -8.55 -4.80 -0.95
CA ARG A 40 -10.01 -4.94 -0.83
C ARG A 40 -10.45 -6.40 -0.86
N GLN A 41 -9.85 -7.25 -1.69
CA GLN A 41 -10.15 -8.70 -1.67
C GLN A 41 -9.74 -9.32 -0.34
N LEU A 42 -8.55 -8.97 0.17
CA LEU A 42 -7.98 -9.53 1.38
C LEU A 42 -8.78 -9.15 2.63
N LEU A 43 -9.34 -7.94 2.64
CA LEU A 43 -10.16 -7.43 3.76
C LEU A 43 -11.65 -7.76 3.64
N ARG A 44 -12.15 -8.15 2.46
CA ARG A 44 -13.56 -8.51 2.21
C ARG A 44 -14.16 -9.47 3.26
N PRO A 45 -13.46 -10.51 3.75
CA PRO A 45 -14.04 -11.43 4.73
C PRO A 45 -14.20 -10.84 6.13
N TYR A 46 -13.64 -9.66 6.41
CA TYR A 46 -13.61 -9.07 7.75
C TYR A 46 -14.56 -7.87 7.85
N PRO A 47 -15.33 -7.76 8.95
CA PRO A 47 -16.20 -6.62 9.15
C PRO A 47 -15.39 -5.36 9.44
N GLY A 48 -15.66 -4.30 8.68
CA GLY A 48 -15.02 -3.00 8.78
C GLY A 48 -15.28 -2.16 7.55
N GLN A 49 -14.56 -1.04 7.42
CA GLN A 49 -14.76 -0.09 6.35
C GLN A 49 -13.45 0.53 5.88
N GLU A 50 -13.32 0.69 4.56
CA GLU A 50 -12.32 1.55 3.94
C GLU A 50 -12.70 3.01 4.21
N LEU A 51 -11.77 3.81 4.70
CA LEU A 51 -11.97 5.22 5.02
C LEU A 51 -11.37 6.11 3.93
N GLU A 52 -10.13 5.83 3.55
CA GLU A 52 -9.40 6.55 2.52
C GLU A 52 -8.51 5.58 1.75
N SER A 53 -8.37 5.81 0.45
CA SER A 53 -7.46 5.05 -0.38
C SER A 53 -7.03 5.83 -1.61
N GLU A 54 -5.78 5.63 -2.02
CA GLU A 54 -5.26 6.17 -3.26
C GLU A 54 -4.14 5.30 -3.83
N GLU A 55 -4.09 5.21 -5.15
CA GLU A 55 -2.93 4.74 -5.89
C GLU A 55 -2.34 5.94 -6.62
N LEU A 56 -1.06 6.23 -6.39
CA LEU A 56 -0.38 7.35 -7.01
C LEU A 56 1.07 7.03 -7.33
N ASP A 57 1.57 7.71 -8.35
CA ASP A 57 3.00 7.77 -8.65
C ASP A 57 3.51 9.13 -8.14
N TYR A 58 4.51 9.13 -7.27
CA TYR A 58 5.07 10.37 -6.73
C TYR A 58 6.56 10.30 -6.45
N MET A 59 7.20 11.46 -6.34
CA MET A 59 8.62 11.54 -6.03
C MET A 59 8.86 11.26 -4.54
N LEU A 60 9.54 10.16 -4.25
CA LEU A 60 9.98 9.77 -2.91
C LEU A 60 11.30 10.45 -2.57
N HIS A 61 11.43 10.88 -1.32
CA HIS A 61 12.64 11.49 -0.75
C HIS A 61 12.91 10.90 0.64
N GLU A 62 13.21 9.60 0.72
CA GLU A 62 13.35 8.85 1.98
C GLU A 62 14.82 8.75 2.45
N GLY A 63 15.76 9.20 1.64
CA GLY A 63 17.19 9.22 1.94
C GLY A 63 18.06 8.74 0.78
N ALA A 64 19.37 8.74 0.98
CA ALA A 64 20.30 8.23 -0.02
C ALA A 64 19.92 6.79 -0.40
N TYR A 65 19.83 6.52 -1.71
CA TYR A 65 19.39 5.25 -2.32
C TYR A 65 17.89 4.94 -2.23
N HIS A 66 17.07 5.72 -1.51
CA HIS A 66 15.61 5.64 -1.49
C HIS A 66 15.00 6.97 -1.94
N GLU A 67 15.37 7.38 -3.15
CA GLU A 67 14.90 8.60 -3.79
C GLU A 67 14.51 8.31 -5.24
N GLY A 68 13.46 8.96 -5.72
CA GLY A 68 12.98 8.84 -7.11
C GLY A 68 11.48 8.57 -7.19
N MET A 69 10.98 8.35 -8.41
CA MET A 69 9.56 8.04 -8.62
C MET A 69 9.19 6.73 -7.93
N GLY A 70 8.09 6.72 -7.19
CA GLY A 70 7.53 5.55 -6.52
C GLY A 70 6.07 5.35 -6.91
N ALA A 71 5.72 4.12 -7.28
CA ALA A 71 4.32 3.73 -7.47
C ALA A 71 3.80 3.13 -6.16
N VAL A 72 2.95 3.86 -5.45
CA VAL A 72 2.47 3.46 -4.12
C VAL A 72 0.95 3.30 -4.06
N VAL A 73 0.52 2.59 -3.03
CA VAL A 73 -0.84 2.56 -2.50
C VAL A 73 -0.80 3.14 -1.10
N ARG A 74 -1.73 4.05 -0.81
CA ARG A 74 -2.09 4.45 0.55
C ARG A 74 -3.48 3.95 0.86
N PHE A 75 -3.66 3.47 2.08
CA PHE A 75 -4.89 2.82 2.47
C PHE A 75 -5.15 2.96 3.97
N VAL A 76 -6.34 3.43 4.31
CA VAL A 76 -6.85 3.53 5.68
C VAL A 76 -8.12 2.69 5.79
N TRP A 77 -8.12 1.72 6.70
CA TRP A 77 -9.27 0.87 6.98
C TRP A 77 -9.50 0.71 8.47
N GLN A 78 -10.76 0.72 8.88
CA GLN A 78 -11.13 0.56 10.28
C GLN A 78 -11.90 -0.74 10.47
N LYS A 79 -11.46 -1.54 11.43
CA LYS A 79 -12.17 -2.74 11.88
C LYS A 79 -13.48 -2.34 12.56
N ALA A 80 -14.56 -3.07 12.29
CA ALA A 80 -15.80 -2.90 13.04
C ALA A 80 -15.58 -3.10 14.55
N GLN A 81 -16.49 -2.53 15.35
CA GLN A 81 -16.58 -2.76 16.80
C GLN A 81 -16.96 -4.20 17.14
#